data_AF-A0A183D947-F1
#
_entry.id   AF-A0A183D947-F1
#
_cell.length_a   1.000
_cell.length_b   1.000
_cell.length_c   1.000
_cell.angle_alpha   90.00
_cell.angle_beta   90.00
_cell.angle_gamma   90.00
#
_symmetry.space_group_name_H-M   'P 1'
#
loop_
_entity.id
_entity.type
_entity.pdbx_description
1 polymer ?
#
loop_
_entity_poly.entity_id
_entity_poly.type
_entity_poly.pdbx_seq_one_letter_code
_entity_poly.pdbx_strand_id
1 'polypeptide(L)'
;LLNDLTKLPLKAVSIMDGGTQVKLIFTYENDQQAVFKPMRFGRDYESDPNHFYFSDFERHNAEVATFHIDKYVVLFLKNTGLK
;
A
#
# COMPACT_ATOMS: atom_id res chain seq x y z
N LEU A 1 0.21 5.21 14.88
CA LEU A 1 -0.18 5.27 13.45
C LEU A 1 -0.36 3.90 12.80
N LEU A 2 0.68 3.11 12.50
CA LEU A 2 0.48 1.82 11.78
C LEU A 2 -0.44 0.84 12.54
N ASN A 3 -0.32 0.78 13.87
CA ASN A 3 -1.25 0.01 14.70
C ASN A 3 -2.68 0.56 14.65
N ASP A 4 -2.86 1.86 14.46
CA ASP A 4 -4.17 2.49 14.42
C ASP A 4 -4.86 2.16 13.10
N LEU A 5 -4.13 2.19 11.97
CA LEU A 5 -4.61 1.77 10.65
C LEU A 5 -5.08 0.30 10.59
N THR A 6 -4.69 -0.53 11.56
CA THR A 6 -5.09 -1.95 11.62
C THR A 6 -6.18 -2.24 12.64
N LYS A 7 -6.47 -1.31 13.55
CA LYS A 7 -7.34 -1.56 14.72
C LYS A 7 -8.47 -0.57 14.89
N LEU A 8 -8.35 0.65 14.35
CA LEU A 8 -9.40 1.64 14.49
C LEU A 8 -10.68 1.16 13.79
N PRO A 9 -11.86 1.29 14.43
CA PRO A 9 -13.12 0.94 13.78
C PRO A 9 -13.40 1.83 12.57
N LEU A 10 -13.97 1.24 11.53
CA LEU A 10 -14.41 1.96 10.34
C LEU A 10 -15.78 2.60 10.57
N LYS A 11 -15.86 3.90 10.33
CA LYS A 11 -17.11 4.67 10.27
C LYS A 11 -17.78 4.53 8.91
N ALA A 12 -17.00 4.54 7.83
CA ALA A 12 -17.51 4.43 6.47
C ALA A 12 -16.44 3.92 5.48
N VAL A 13 -16.91 3.40 4.35
CA VAL A 13 -16.08 2.98 3.20
C VAL A 13 -16.68 3.57 1.93
N SER A 14 -15.85 4.17 1.09
CA SER A 14 -16.25 4.69 -0.23
C SER A 14 -15.25 4.28 -1.32
N ILE A 15 -15.69 4.35 -2.57
CA ILE A 15 -14.79 4.22 -3.73
C ILE A 15 -13.93 5.48 -3.78
N MET A 16 -12.62 5.30 -3.98
CA MET A 16 -11.71 6.42 -4.20
C MET A 16 -11.84 6.88 -5.65
N ASP A 17 -12.20 8.14 -5.86
CA ASP A 17 -12.19 8.75 -7.18
C ASP A 17 -10.74 8.99 -7.64
N GLY A 18 -10.47 8.62 -8.90
CA GLY A 18 -9.15 8.77 -9.52
C GLY A 18 -8.25 7.54 -9.38
N GLY A 19 -7.39 7.35 -10.40
CA GLY A 19 -6.56 6.15 -10.58
C GLY A 19 -7.12 5.19 -11.63
N THR A 20 -6.37 4.12 -11.91
CA THR A 20 -6.69 3.14 -12.96
C THR A 20 -7.17 1.80 -12.41
N GLN A 21 -6.98 1.54 -11.12
CA GLN A 21 -7.31 0.27 -10.47
C GLN A 21 -8.13 0.52 -9.19
N VAL A 22 -8.79 -0.53 -8.69
CA VAL A 22 -9.70 -0.46 -7.54
C VAL A 22 -8.97 -0.01 -6.27
N LYS A 23 -9.46 1.09 -5.68
CA LYS A 23 -8.99 1.66 -4.42
C LYS A 23 -10.21 2.14 -3.63
N LEU A 24 -10.18 1.97 -2.32
CA LEU A 24 -11.23 2.44 -1.41
C LEU A 24 -10.67 3.49 -0.45
N ILE A 25 -11.53 4.39 0.01
CA ILE A 25 -11.25 5.25 1.16
C ILE A 25 -11.90 4.64 2.39
N PHE A 26 -11.10 4.36 3.39
CA PHE A 26 -11.55 4.01 4.73
C PHE A 26 -11.64 5.29 5.55
N THR A 27 -12.80 5.58 6.11
CA THR A 27 -12.99 6.65 7.11
C THR A 27 -13.18 6.00 8.47
N TYR A 28 -12.33 6.33 9.44
CA TYR A 28 -12.38 5.78 10.79
C TYR A 28 -13.34 6.58 11.69
N GLU A 29 -13.67 6.05 12.87
CA GLU A 29 -14.52 6.76 13.85
C GLU A 29 -13.95 8.10 14.33
N ASN A 30 -12.63 8.26 14.27
CA ASN A 30 -11.95 9.52 14.59
C ASN A 30 -11.87 10.50 13.40
N ASP A 31 -12.68 10.28 12.36
CA ASP A 31 -12.77 11.06 11.12
C ASP A 31 -11.49 11.14 10.28
N GLN A 32 -10.43 10.41 10.65
CA GLN A 32 -9.25 10.24 9.81
C GLN A 32 -9.52 9.26 8.67
N GLN A 33 -8.70 9.35 7.62
CA GLN A 33 -8.86 8.54 6.42
C GLN A 33 -7.60 7.77 6.04
N ALA A 34 -7.79 6.62 5.38
CA ALA A 34 -6.73 5.85 4.76
C ALA A 34 -7.16 5.31 3.40
N VAL A 35 -6.19 5.13 2.50
CA VAL A 35 -6.40 4.43 1.23
C VAL A 35 -6.25 2.93 1.45
N PHE A 36 -7.23 2.17 0.99
CA PHE A 36 -7.22 0.72 1.04
C PHE A 36 -7.11 0.14 -0.37
N LYS A 37 -6.12 -0.75 -0.55
CA LYS A 37 -5.95 -1.57 -1.74
C LYS A 37 -6.27 -3.03 -1.40
N PRO A 38 -7.27 -3.65 -2.04
CA PRO A 38 -7.63 -5.03 -1.74
C PRO A 38 -6.54 -6.01 -2.20
N MET A 39 -6.39 -7.12 -1.48
CA MET A 39 -5.61 -8.25 -1.95
C MET A 39 -6.29 -8.91 -3.16
N ARG A 40 -5.53 -9.15 -4.24
CA ARG A 40 -6.01 -9.85 -5.43
C ARG A 40 -5.47 -11.27 -5.54
N PHE A 41 -4.15 -11.43 -5.45
CA PHE A 41 -3.47 -12.72 -5.60
C PHE A 41 -2.66 -13.08 -4.35
N GLY A 42 -2.28 -14.36 -4.25
CA GLY A 42 -1.37 -14.87 -3.24
C GLY A 42 0.04 -14.28 -3.34
N ARG A 43 0.89 -14.55 -2.33
CA ARG A 43 2.27 -14.02 -2.26
C ARG A 43 3.17 -14.55 -3.37
N ASP A 44 2.92 -15.78 -3.81
CA ASP A 44 3.73 -16.48 -4.81
C ASP A 44 3.25 -16.23 -6.25
N TYR A 45 2.28 -15.33 -6.45
CA TYR A 45 1.84 -14.95 -7.79
C TYR A 45 2.84 -13.98 -8.41
N GLU A 46 3.37 -14.37 -9.57
CA GLU A 46 4.26 -13.56 -10.41
C GLU A 46 3.49 -12.95 -11.59
N SER A 47 3.95 -11.80 -12.09
CA SER A 47 3.41 -11.23 -13.32
C SER A 47 3.65 -12.17 -14.49
N ASP A 48 2.68 -12.22 -15.42
CA ASP A 48 2.91 -12.87 -16.71
C ASP A 48 4.10 -12.19 -17.42
N PRO A 49 5.11 -12.93 -17.91
CA PRO A 49 6.23 -12.36 -18.65
C PRO A 49 5.82 -11.56 -19.90
N ASN A 50 4.62 -11.81 -20.44
CA ASN A 50 4.07 -11.09 -21.57
C ASN A 50 3.28 -9.83 -21.17
N HIS A 51 3.04 -9.61 -19.87
CA HIS A 51 2.41 -8.39 -19.39
C HIS A 51 3.37 -7.20 -19.47
N PHE A 52 2.96 -6.18 -20.21
CA PHE A 52 3.58 -4.86 -20.11
C PHE A 52 3.29 -4.24 -18.73
N TYR A 53 4.15 -3.32 -18.29
CA TYR A 53 4.03 -2.66 -16.97
C TYR A 53 2.67 -1.98 -16.74
N PHE A 54 2.03 -1.43 -17.77
CA PHE A 54 0.70 -0.80 -17.67
C PHE A 54 -0.45 -1.81 -17.62
N SER A 55 -0.18 -3.08 -17.91
CA SER A 55 -1.13 -4.20 -17.80
C SER A 55 -1.01 -4.92 -16.45
N ASP A 56 0.01 -4.60 -15.64
CA ASP A 56 0.24 -5.28 -14.37
C ASP A 56 -0.81 -4.88 -13.32
N PHE A 57 -1.17 -5.83 -12.48
CA PHE A 57 -2.13 -5.61 -11.41
C PHE A 57 -1.43 -5.13 -10.15
N GLU A 58 -1.98 -4.08 -9.53
CA GLU A 58 -1.47 -3.57 -8.26
C GLU A 58 -1.52 -4.65 -7.17
N ARG A 59 -0.44 -4.73 -6.37
CA ARG A 59 -0.28 -5.67 -5.26
C ARG A 59 -0.25 -4.90 -3.94
N HIS A 60 -1.23 -5.13 -3.06
CA HIS A 60 -1.31 -4.43 -1.78
C HIS A 60 -0.06 -4.65 -0.90
N ASN A 61 0.55 -5.83 -0.99
CA ASN A 61 1.77 -6.16 -0.27
C ASN A 61 3.01 -5.42 -0.81
N ALA A 62 3.02 -5.03 -2.09
CA ALA A 62 4.12 -4.26 -2.64
C ALA A 62 4.21 -2.88 -1.99
N GLU A 63 3.07 -2.22 -1.74
CA GLU A 63 3.02 -0.93 -1.03
C GLU A 63 3.55 -1.05 0.40
N VAL A 64 3.08 -2.07 1.14
CA VAL A 64 3.52 -2.32 2.53
C VAL A 64 5.02 -2.65 2.57
N ALA A 65 5.50 -3.53 1.70
CA ALA A 65 6.91 -3.92 1.66
C ALA A 65 7.81 -2.73 1.31
N THR A 66 7.44 -1.94 0.30
CA THR A 66 8.21 -0.79 -0.15
C THR A 66 8.31 0.28 0.93
N PHE A 67 7.23 0.55 1.68
CA PHE A 67 7.29 1.46 2.84
C PHE A 67 8.34 1.03 3.88
N HIS A 68 8.45 -0.27 4.16
CA HIS A 68 9.45 -0.78 5.11
C HIS A 68 10.87 -0.75 4.54
N ILE A 69 11.03 -1.07 3.26
CA ILE A 69 12.32 -1.01 2.55
C ILE A 69 12.84 0.43 2.53
N ASP A 70 12.01 1.41 2.15
CA ASP A 70 12.39 2.82 2.13
C ASP A 70 12.91 3.29 3.50
N LYS A 71 12.18 2.97 4.57
CA LYS A 71 12.60 3.28 5.93
C LYS A 71 13.98 2.68 6.28
N TYR A 72 14.22 1.44 5.87
CA TYR A 72 15.50 0.77 6.11
C TYR A 72 16.63 1.40 5.28
N VAL A 73 16.41 1.63 3.99
CA VAL A 73 17.41 2.22 3.08
C VAL A 73 17.79 3.63 3.55
N VAL A 74 16.80 4.46 3.90
CA VAL A 74 17.05 5.81 4.43
C VAL A 74 17.85 5.75 5.75
N LEU A 75 17.54 4.80 6.64
CA LEU A 75 18.29 4.63 7.88
C LEU A 75 19.72 4.15 7.62
N PHE A 76 19.90 3.20 6.70
CA PHE A 76 21.20 2.66 6.32
C PHE A 76 22.12 3.74 5.74
N LEU A 77 21.61 4.56 4.80
CA LEU A 77 22.38 5.66 4.21
C LEU A 77 22.79 6.71 5.25
N LYS A 78 21.90 7.03 6.20
CA LYS A 78 22.22 7.94 7.31
C LYS A 78 23.33 7.40 8.23
N ASN A 79 23.35 6.09 8.49
CA ASN A 79 24.30 5.47 9.40
C ASN A 79 25.67 5.18 8.77
N THR A 80 25.75 5.13 7.43
CA THR A 80 26.99 4.83 6.70
C THR A 80 27.74 6.08 6.23
N GLY A 81 27.17 7.28 6.44
CA GLY A 81 27.78 8.54 5.98
C GLY A 81 27.80 8.68 4.45
N LEU A 82 27.17 7.76 3.73
CA LEU A 82 26.91 7.84 2.30
C LEU A 82 25.76 8.84 2.07
N LYS A 83 26.09 10.13 2.11
CA LYS A 83 25.27 11.21 1.59
C LYS A 83 26.04 11.98 0.54
#